data_AF-A0A6I6S9M3-F1
#
_entry.id   AF-A0A6I6S9M3-F1
#
_cell.length_a   1.000
_cell.length_b   1.000
_cell.length_c   1.000
_cell.angle_alpha   90.00
_cell.angle_beta   90.00
_cell.angle_gamma   90.00
#
_symmetry.space_group_name_H-M   'P 1'
#
loop_
_entity.id
_entity.type
_entity.pdbx_description
1 polymer ?
#
loop_
_entity_poly.entity_id
_entity_poly.type
_entity_poly.pdbx_seq_one_letter_code
_entity_poly.pdbx_strand_id
1 'polypeptide(L)'
;MTTHRDHRPMRAVVLTVVGVTALGLAAAPASAKSSLSFSAGPRSVKAGGHVRAAGKASDDNSSFNRVCVQERQAGGAWHTVKCSKAVRRAGGAVNVNVPARHRGQLQLRAVLLEGRTPQDQHAKVRSVSRVVAVTVR
;
A
#
# COMPACT_ATOMS: atom_id res chain seq x y z
N MET A 1 76.63 8.47 14.84
CA MET A 1 76.58 8.53 13.36
C MET A 1 76.10 7.17 12.89
N THR A 2 74.95 6.95 12.28
CA THR A 2 74.18 7.75 11.31
C THR A 2 72.67 7.48 11.48
N THR A 3 71.90 8.56 11.41
CA THR A 3 70.46 8.64 11.15
C THR A 3 70.14 8.14 9.74
N HIS A 4 69.01 7.47 9.51
CA HIS A 4 68.23 7.67 8.26
C HIS A 4 66.75 7.26 8.43
N ARG A 5 65.93 8.05 7.75
CA ARG A 5 64.50 8.32 7.93
C ARG A 5 63.56 7.21 7.44
N ASP A 6 62.37 7.25 8.03
CA ASP A 6 61.05 6.88 7.53
C ASP A 6 60.93 6.65 6.02
N HIS A 7 60.18 5.61 5.65
CA HIS A 7 59.01 5.77 4.77
C HIS A 7 58.00 4.65 5.03
N ARG A 8 56.82 5.04 5.55
CA ARG A 8 55.61 4.20 5.55
C ARG A 8 55.11 4.04 4.12
N PRO A 9 54.69 2.83 3.71
CA PRO A 9 53.57 2.70 2.80
C PRO A 9 52.43 1.97 3.53
N MET A 10 51.52 2.76 4.11
CA MET A 10 50.20 2.29 4.51
C MET A 10 49.48 1.80 3.25
N ARG A 11 49.41 0.48 3.07
CA ARG A 11 48.64 -0.14 2.00
C ARG A 11 47.16 0.10 2.30
N ALA A 12 46.56 1.08 1.63
CA ALA A 12 45.13 1.27 1.62
C ALA A 12 44.49 0.07 0.90
N VAL A 13 43.91 -0.84 1.69
CA VAL A 13 43.05 -1.90 1.15
C VAL A 13 41.73 -1.25 0.78
N VAL A 14 41.50 -1.07 -0.52
CA VAL A 14 40.19 -0.67 -1.05
C VAL A 14 39.30 -1.91 -1.02
N LEU A 15 38.36 -1.95 -0.07
CA LEU A 15 37.29 -2.94 -0.05
C LEU A 15 36.19 -2.47 -1.01
N THR A 16 36.14 -3.02 -2.21
CA THR A 16 34.99 -2.89 -3.10
C THR A 16 33.89 -3.84 -2.63
N VAL A 17 32.95 -3.33 -1.82
CA VAL A 17 31.73 -4.07 -1.48
C VAL A 17 30.85 -4.10 -2.73
N VAL A 18 30.84 -5.24 -3.43
CA VAL A 18 29.88 -5.53 -4.50
C VAL A 18 28.53 -5.82 -3.84
N GLY A 19 27.65 -4.82 -3.81
CA GLY A 19 26.28 -5.00 -3.38
C GLY A 19 25.50 -5.82 -4.41
N VAL A 20 25.31 -7.11 -4.13
CA VAL A 20 24.42 -7.98 -4.91
C VAL A 20 22.98 -7.58 -4.60
N THR A 21 22.36 -6.80 -5.48
CA THR A 21 20.91 -6.55 -5.42
C THR A 21 20.19 -7.80 -5.91
N ALA A 22 19.76 -8.66 -4.99
CA ALA A 22 18.88 -9.77 -5.30
C ALA A 22 17.53 -9.21 -5.77
N LEU A 23 17.31 -9.18 -7.09
CA LEU A 23 16.00 -8.95 -7.69
C LEU A 23 15.16 -10.20 -7.45
N GLY A 24 14.48 -10.25 -6.31
CA GLY A 24 13.43 -11.24 -6.06
C GLY A 24 12.32 -11.06 -7.09
N LEU A 25 12.30 -11.94 -8.10
CA LEU A 25 11.16 -12.11 -9.00
C LEU A 25 9.99 -12.66 -8.17
N ALA A 26 9.22 -11.76 -7.58
CA ALA A 26 7.94 -12.10 -6.99
C ALA A 26 7.06 -12.63 -8.13
N ALA A 27 6.75 -13.93 -8.09
CA ALA A 27 5.71 -14.50 -8.92
C ALA A 27 4.41 -13.73 -8.63
N ALA A 28 4.05 -12.82 -9.53
CA ALA A 28 2.75 -12.18 -9.48
C ALA A 28 1.72 -13.29 -9.74
N PRO A 29 0.74 -13.50 -8.86
CA PRO A 29 -0.29 -14.50 -9.13
C PRO A 29 -0.96 -14.14 -10.45
N ALA A 30 -1.14 -15.13 -11.31
CA ALA A 30 -1.90 -14.99 -12.55
C ALA A 30 -3.38 -14.76 -12.20
N SER A 31 -3.73 -13.49 -11.99
CA SER A 31 -5.11 -13.06 -11.79
C SER A 31 -5.89 -13.25 -13.09
N ALA A 32 -6.97 -14.02 -13.06
CA ALA A 32 -8.10 -13.74 -13.96
C ALA A 32 -8.35 -12.23 -13.93
N LYS A 33 -8.38 -11.54 -15.08
CA LYS A 33 -8.12 -10.10 -15.35
C LYS A 33 -8.71 -9.11 -14.34
N SER A 34 -8.23 -9.16 -13.10
CA SER A 34 -8.65 -8.30 -12.02
C SER A 34 -7.54 -7.28 -11.79
N SER A 35 -7.86 -6.01 -11.92
CA SER A 35 -6.95 -4.93 -11.57
C SER A 35 -7.43 -4.24 -10.31
N LEU A 36 -6.51 -3.83 -9.44
CA LEU A 36 -6.77 -3.00 -8.28
C LEU A 36 -5.63 -1.98 -8.15
N SER A 37 -5.97 -0.71 -8.34
CA SER A 37 -5.08 0.43 -8.14
C SER A 37 -5.55 1.22 -6.93
N PHE A 38 -4.59 1.70 -6.14
CA PHE A 38 -4.86 2.47 -4.93
C PHE A 38 -3.79 3.55 -4.74
N SER A 39 -4.23 4.74 -4.38
CA SER A 39 -3.37 5.85 -3.98
C SER A 39 -3.94 6.54 -2.76
N ALA A 40 -3.04 6.99 -1.88
CA ALA A 40 -3.40 7.84 -0.76
C ALA A 40 -2.31 8.87 -0.50
N GLY A 41 -2.72 10.09 -0.16
CA GLY A 41 -1.81 11.19 0.11
C GLY A 41 -2.49 12.38 0.79
N PRO A 42 -1.71 13.27 1.42
CA PRO A 42 -0.24 13.21 1.56
C PRO A 42 0.22 12.12 2.54
N ARG A 43 1.53 11.78 2.53
CA ARG A 43 2.13 10.75 3.42
C ARG A 43 2.37 11.23 4.85
N SER A 44 2.11 12.50 5.12
CA SER A 44 2.01 13.00 6.48
C SER A 44 1.04 14.17 6.56
N VAL A 45 0.30 14.24 7.67
CA VAL A 45 -0.69 15.27 8.00
C VAL A 45 -0.61 15.62 9.48
N LYS A 46 -1.17 16.77 9.87
CA LYS A 46 -1.43 17.09 11.28
C LYS A 46 -2.67 16.35 11.76
N ALA A 47 -2.76 16.04 13.05
CA ALA A 47 -3.99 15.59 13.67
C ALA A 47 -5.15 16.57 13.38
N GLY A 48 -6.31 16.04 13.03
CA GLY A 48 -7.46 16.80 12.53
C GLY A 48 -7.41 17.12 11.02
N GLY A 49 -6.30 16.81 10.34
CA GLY A 49 -6.17 16.91 8.89
C GLY A 49 -6.90 15.80 8.13
N HIS A 50 -6.80 15.83 6.81
CA HIS A 50 -7.43 14.84 5.93
C HIS A 50 -6.42 14.22 4.96
N VAL A 51 -6.61 12.93 4.67
CA VAL A 51 -5.86 12.19 3.65
C VAL A 51 -6.82 11.85 2.51
N ARG A 52 -6.49 12.25 1.29
CA ARG A 52 -7.22 11.83 0.10
C ARG A 52 -6.84 10.41 -0.23
N ALA A 53 -7.82 9.53 -0.37
CA ALA A 53 -7.64 8.15 -0.77
C ALA A 53 -8.53 7.82 -1.98
N ALA A 54 -7.94 7.23 -3.00
CA ALA A 54 -8.62 6.83 -4.22
C ALA A 54 -8.28 5.40 -4.60
N GLY A 55 -9.31 4.61 -4.92
CA GLY A 55 -9.17 3.23 -5.36
C GLY A 55 -9.97 2.98 -6.62
N LYS A 56 -9.42 2.22 -7.55
CA LYS A 56 -10.13 1.72 -8.73
C LYS A 56 -9.84 0.25 -8.92
N ALA A 57 -10.88 -0.53 -9.13
CA ALA A 57 -10.79 -1.94 -9.44
C ALA A 57 -11.58 -2.26 -10.71
N SER A 58 -11.25 -3.34 -11.39
CA SER A 58 -12.03 -3.95 -12.47
C SER A 58 -11.88 -5.45 -12.43
N ASP A 59 -12.95 -6.19 -12.70
CA ASP A 59 -12.98 -7.65 -12.79
C ASP A 59 -14.18 -8.05 -13.67
N ASP A 60 -13.87 -8.55 -14.87
CA ASP A 60 -14.81 -8.89 -15.94
C ASP A 60 -15.52 -10.24 -15.74
N ASN A 61 -15.06 -11.06 -14.79
CA ASN A 61 -15.63 -12.38 -14.50
C ASN A 61 -16.45 -12.41 -13.19
N SER A 62 -16.58 -11.28 -12.50
CA SER A 62 -17.25 -11.20 -11.21
C SER A 62 -18.77 -11.09 -11.28
N SER A 63 -19.44 -11.52 -10.22
CA SER A 63 -20.87 -11.29 -9.99
C SER A 63 -21.15 -9.80 -9.70
N PHE A 64 -21.18 -9.36 -8.43
CA PHE A 64 -21.30 -7.94 -8.07
C PHE A 64 -20.09 -7.44 -7.30
N ASN A 65 -19.33 -6.53 -7.90
CA ASN A 65 -18.09 -6.05 -7.34
C ASN A 65 -18.18 -4.62 -6.85
N ARG A 66 -17.52 -4.36 -5.72
CA ARG A 66 -17.29 -3.01 -5.18
C ARG A 66 -15.88 -2.88 -4.64
N VAL A 67 -15.31 -1.69 -4.79
CA VAL A 67 -14.03 -1.33 -4.17
C VAL A 67 -14.30 -0.52 -2.91
N CYS A 68 -13.62 -0.86 -1.83
CA CYS A 68 -13.73 -0.18 -0.54
C CYS A 68 -12.38 0.36 -0.09
N VAL A 69 -12.35 1.58 0.44
CA VAL A 69 -11.22 2.10 1.21
C VAL A 69 -11.39 1.66 2.65
N GLN A 70 -10.33 1.09 3.22
CA GLN A 70 -10.24 0.72 4.61
C GLN A 70 -9.11 1.47 5.31
N GLU A 71 -9.30 1.71 6.60
CA GLU A 71 -8.31 2.32 7.48
C GLU A 71 -8.02 1.46 8.71
N ARG A 72 -6.84 1.69 9.30
CA ARG A 72 -6.41 1.13 10.57
C ARG A 72 -5.50 2.12 11.26
N GLN A 73 -5.72 2.37 12.55
CA GLN A 73 -4.84 3.17 13.40
C GLN A 73 -4.00 2.27 14.29
N ALA A 74 -2.70 2.56 14.46
CA ALA A 74 -1.83 2.02 15.51
C ALA A 74 -1.91 0.49 15.73
N GLY A 75 -2.08 -0.30 14.67
CA GLY A 75 -2.18 -1.76 14.80
C GLY A 75 -3.57 -2.31 15.20
N GLY A 76 -4.63 -1.50 15.21
CA GLY A 76 -6.00 -1.94 15.50
C GLY A 76 -6.67 -2.80 14.42
N ALA A 77 -7.99 -2.91 14.41
CA ALA A 77 -8.71 -3.59 13.34
C ALA A 77 -8.78 -2.74 12.07
N TRP A 78 -9.02 -3.38 10.92
CA TRP A 78 -9.34 -2.68 9.68
C TRP A 78 -10.83 -2.30 9.68
N HIS A 79 -11.11 -1.03 9.38
CA HIS A 79 -12.47 -0.52 9.27
C HIS A 79 -12.72 0.03 7.88
N THR A 80 -13.91 -0.23 7.33
CA THR A 80 -14.31 0.31 6.04
C THR A 80 -14.71 1.78 6.20
N VAL A 81 -14.03 2.66 5.46
CA VAL A 81 -14.33 4.09 5.41
C VAL A 81 -15.44 4.37 4.40
N LYS A 82 -15.28 3.84 3.17
CA LYS A 82 -16.24 4.05 2.08
C LYS A 82 -16.10 2.96 1.02
N CYS A 83 -17.21 2.55 0.43
CA CYS A 83 -17.24 1.69 -0.75
C CYS A 83 -17.82 2.41 -1.96
N SER A 84 -17.43 1.97 -3.15
CA SER A 84 -18.18 2.25 -4.37
C SER A 84 -19.54 1.55 -4.35
N LYS A 85 -20.43 1.94 -5.28
CA LYS A 85 -21.60 1.11 -5.60
C LYS A 85 -21.13 -0.26 -6.09
N ALA A 86 -21.89 -1.30 -5.77
CA ALA A 86 -21.65 -2.63 -6.31
C ALA A 86 -22.23 -2.72 -7.72
N VAL A 87 -21.41 -3.12 -8.69
CA VAL A 87 -21.81 -3.20 -10.11
C VAL A 87 -21.49 -4.59 -10.64
N ARG A 88 -22.36 -5.10 -11.51
CA ARG A 88 -22.26 -6.46 -12.02
C ARG A 88 -21.19 -6.58 -13.10
N ARG A 89 -20.35 -7.63 -13.07
CA ARG A 89 -19.27 -7.89 -14.06
C ARG A 89 -18.42 -6.66 -14.38
N ALA A 90 -18.16 -5.86 -13.35
CA ALA A 90 -17.53 -4.57 -13.50
C ALA A 90 -16.64 -4.29 -12.32
N GLY A 91 -15.94 -3.19 -12.46
CA GLY A 91 -15.17 -2.59 -11.41
C GLY A 91 -15.95 -1.69 -10.46
N GLY A 92 -15.17 -0.90 -9.74
CA GLY A 92 -15.66 0.24 -8.99
C GLY A 92 -14.57 1.29 -8.87
N ALA A 93 -14.99 2.52 -8.64
CA ALA A 93 -14.10 3.62 -8.28
C ALA A 93 -14.60 4.27 -6.98
N VAL A 94 -13.68 4.58 -6.09
CA VAL A 94 -13.95 5.26 -4.83
C VAL A 94 -12.94 6.38 -4.63
N ASN A 95 -13.41 7.53 -4.18
CA ASN A 95 -12.61 8.66 -3.75
C ASN A 95 -13.19 9.19 -2.44
N VAL A 96 -12.34 9.37 -1.43
CA VAL A 96 -12.75 9.76 -0.08
C VAL A 96 -11.66 10.58 0.61
N ASN A 97 -12.08 11.55 1.43
CA ASN A 97 -11.23 12.23 2.39
C ASN A 97 -11.31 11.50 3.72
N VAL A 98 -10.21 10.93 4.16
CA VAL A 98 -10.11 10.18 5.42
C VAL A 98 -9.62 11.11 6.52
N PRO A 99 -10.37 11.30 7.63
CA PRO A 99 -9.97 12.18 8.72
C PRO A 99 -8.86 11.54 9.57
N ALA A 100 -7.75 12.26 9.75
CA ALA A 100 -6.63 11.84 10.59
C ALA A 100 -6.86 12.24 12.06
N ARG A 101 -7.70 11.48 12.76
CA ARG A 101 -8.18 11.84 14.11
C ARG A 101 -7.13 11.69 15.21
N HIS A 102 -6.27 10.69 15.10
CA HIS A 102 -5.33 10.33 16.15
C HIS A 102 -3.90 10.40 15.64
N ARG A 103 -2.98 10.91 16.48
CA ARG A 103 -1.55 10.93 16.19
C ARG A 103 -1.01 9.51 16.01
N GLY A 104 0.10 9.40 15.28
CA GLY A 104 0.77 8.13 14.98
C GLY A 104 0.56 7.69 13.54
N GLN A 105 0.55 6.38 13.30
CA GLN A 105 0.43 5.82 11.95
C GLN A 105 -1.02 5.50 11.61
N LEU A 106 -1.53 6.19 10.58
CA LEU A 106 -2.75 5.84 9.87
C LEU A 106 -2.37 4.97 8.68
N GLN A 107 -2.93 3.77 8.60
CA GLN A 107 -2.73 2.85 7.49
C GLN A 107 -3.98 2.79 6.64
N LEU A 108 -3.82 2.89 5.32
CA LEU A 108 -4.91 2.86 4.35
C LEU A 108 -4.69 1.78 3.31
N ARG A 109 -5.76 1.14 2.86
CA ARG A 109 -5.74 0.20 1.74
C ARG A 109 -7.05 0.23 0.97
N ALA A 110 -7.03 -0.25 -0.27
CA ALA A 110 -8.23 -0.63 -0.99
C ALA A 110 -8.46 -2.15 -0.93
N VAL A 111 -9.72 -2.55 -0.93
CA VAL A 111 -10.16 -3.94 -0.99
C VAL A 111 -11.21 -4.07 -2.07
N LEU A 112 -11.03 -5.05 -2.97
CA LEU A 112 -12.06 -5.48 -3.91
C LEU A 112 -12.90 -6.56 -3.25
N LEU A 113 -14.20 -6.32 -3.13
CA LEU A 113 -15.18 -7.25 -2.60
C LEU A 113 -16.11 -7.72 -3.72
N GLU A 114 -16.47 -9.00 -3.67
CA GLU A 114 -17.48 -9.60 -4.54
C GLU A 114 -18.64 -10.16 -3.72
N GLY A 115 -19.86 -9.74 -4.05
CA GLY A 115 -21.10 -10.24 -3.47
C GLY A 115 -21.99 -10.92 -4.50
N ARG A 116 -22.88 -11.79 -4.04
CA ARG A 116 -23.91 -12.44 -4.89
C ARG A 116 -24.99 -11.47 -5.36
N THR A 117 -25.21 -10.41 -4.59
CA THR A 117 -26.15 -9.32 -4.86
C THR A 117 -25.47 -7.97 -4.56
N PRO A 118 -26.00 -6.83 -5.03
CA PRO A 118 -25.40 -5.53 -4.75
C PRO A 118 -25.33 -5.18 -3.25
N GLN A 119 -26.22 -5.73 -2.43
CA GLN A 119 -26.33 -5.49 -0.98
C GLN A 119 -25.86 -6.69 -0.14
N ASP A 120 -25.11 -7.62 -0.73
CA ASP A 120 -24.62 -8.80 -0.02
C ASP A 120 -23.76 -8.40 1.20
N GLN A 121 -24.18 -8.85 2.38
CA GLN A 121 -23.48 -8.63 3.65
C GLN A 121 -22.30 -9.59 3.84
N HIS A 122 -22.24 -10.67 3.05
CA HIS A 122 -21.20 -11.70 3.11
C HIS A 122 -20.28 -11.66 1.89
N ALA A 123 -20.06 -10.46 1.36
CA ALA A 123 -19.19 -10.27 0.20
C ALA A 123 -17.76 -10.77 0.51
N LYS A 124 -17.20 -11.55 -0.42
CA LYS A 124 -15.87 -12.14 -0.31
C LYS A 124 -14.80 -11.15 -0.73
N VAL A 125 -13.68 -11.16 -0.02
CA VAL A 125 -12.47 -10.42 -0.44
C VAL A 125 -11.86 -11.13 -1.65
N ARG A 126 -11.72 -10.40 -2.76
CA ARG A 126 -11.08 -10.90 -3.98
C ARG A 126 -9.63 -10.45 -4.09
N SER A 127 -9.35 -9.19 -3.73
CA SER A 127 -8.01 -8.63 -3.79
C SER A 127 -7.86 -7.48 -2.80
N VAL A 128 -6.63 -7.24 -2.37
CA VAL A 128 -6.26 -6.20 -1.41
C VAL A 128 -5.05 -5.45 -1.97
N SER A 129 -5.09 -4.12 -1.93
CA SER A 129 -3.96 -3.31 -2.36
C SER A 129 -2.80 -3.39 -1.37
N ARG A 130 -1.64 -2.87 -1.79
CA ARG A 130 -0.58 -2.50 -0.84
C ARG A 130 -1.14 -1.52 0.20
N VAL A 131 -0.60 -1.58 1.41
CA VAL A 131 -0.92 -0.63 2.48
C VAL A 131 -0.13 0.66 2.27
N VAL A 132 -0.81 1.80 2.38
CA VAL A 132 -0.20 3.12 2.42
C VAL A 132 -0.21 3.62 3.86
N ALA A 133 0.97 3.80 4.44
CA ALA A 133 1.12 4.43 5.75
C ALA A 133 1.20 5.96 5.62
N VAL A 134 0.53 6.64 6.54
CA VAL A 134 0.50 8.10 6.67
C VAL A 134 0.82 8.47 8.11
N THR A 135 1.85 9.30 8.27
CA THR A 135 2.26 9.82 9.58
C THR A 135 1.36 10.98 10.00
N VAL A 136 0.63 10.82 11.09
CA VAL A 136 -0.19 11.86 11.73
C VAL A 136 0.59 12.49 12.88
N ARG A 137 0.89 13.79 12.75
CA ARG A 137 1.68 14.58 13.71
C ARG A 137 0.82 15.37 14.67
#